data_AF-A0A8K0JF04-F1
#
_entry.id   AF-A0A8K0JF04-F1
#
_cell.length_a   1.000
_cell.length_b   1.000
_cell.length_c   1.000
_cell.angle_alpha   90.00
_cell.angle_beta   90.00
_cell.angle_gamma   90.00
#
_symmetry.space_group_name_H-M   'P 1'
#
loop_
_entity.id
_entity.type
_entity.pdbx_description
1 polymer ?
#
loop_
_entity_poly.entity_id
_entity_poly.type
_entity_poly.pdbx_seq_one_letter_code
_entity_poly.pdbx_strand_id
1 'polypeptide(L)'
;MSPPSASLATPKSDPISIATLSQHDGSDPNKPIYLAIKGTVFDVTAKKEMYGPGGSYNIFAGKDGSVGLGKSSLKPEDAIPDYKTLEPAEMKVLDQWYDFFSKRYNVVGKVSQ
;
A
#
# COMPACT_ATOMS: atom_id res chain seq x y z
N MET A 1 6.42 27.69 5.14
CA MET A 1 5.84 26.51 5.81
C MET A 1 6.43 25.29 5.14
N SER A 2 7.32 24.57 5.83
CA SER A 2 7.96 23.36 5.30
C SER A 2 6.93 22.24 5.25
N PRO A 3 6.86 21.41 4.19
CA PRO A 3 6.10 20.17 4.28
C PRO A 3 6.69 19.36 5.45
N PRO A 4 5.86 18.74 6.32
CA PRO A 4 6.40 17.92 7.39
C PRO A 4 7.24 16.83 6.74
N SER A 5 8.53 16.86 7.05
CA SER A 5 9.47 15.83 6.70
C SER A 5 8.90 14.54 7.27
N ALA A 6 8.38 13.66 6.41
CA ALA A 6 8.03 12.32 6.80
C ALA A 6 9.35 11.67 7.25
N SER A 7 9.64 11.77 8.55
CA SER A 7 10.73 11.03 9.18
C SER A 7 10.42 9.58 8.88
N LEU A 8 11.23 8.98 8.01
CA LEU A 8 10.99 7.60 7.67
C LEU A 8 11.19 6.80 8.96
N ALA A 9 10.10 6.28 9.52
CA ALA A 9 10.15 5.45 10.72
C ALA A 9 10.97 4.20 10.42
N THR A 10 11.64 3.67 11.44
CA THR A 10 12.44 2.45 11.30
C THR A 10 11.60 1.35 10.65
N PRO A 11 12.07 0.72 9.56
CA PRO A 11 11.31 -0.30 8.87
C PRO A 11 11.03 -1.44 9.85
N LYS A 12 9.76 -1.64 10.16
CA LYS A 12 9.30 -2.72 11.03
C LYS A 12 9.06 -3.96 10.19
N SER A 13 9.51 -5.11 10.68
CA SER A 13 9.16 -6.42 10.11
C SER A 13 8.07 -7.10 10.95
N ASP A 14 7.21 -6.31 11.58
CA ASP A 14 6.08 -6.83 12.32
C ASP A 14 5.13 -7.57 11.36
N PRO A 15 4.71 -8.80 11.69
CA PRO A 15 3.74 -9.53 10.91
C PRO A 15 2.38 -8.84 11.06
N ILE A 16 1.85 -8.32 9.96
CA ILE A 16 0.53 -7.68 9.90
C ILE A 16 -0.43 -8.67 9.24
N SER A 17 -1.45 -9.10 9.97
CA SER A 17 -2.49 -9.94 9.38
C SER A 17 -3.36 -9.12 8.43
N ILE A 18 -3.90 -9.78 7.41
CA ILE A 18 -4.82 -9.19 6.42
C ILE A 18 -6.00 -8.48 7.10
N ALA A 19 -6.52 -9.03 8.20
CA ALA A 19 -7.59 -8.42 8.99
C ALA A 19 -7.18 -7.11 9.67
N THR A 20 -5.91 -6.96 10.07
CA THR A 20 -5.40 -5.70 10.61
C THR A 20 -5.17 -4.70 9.48
N LEU A 21 -4.65 -5.17 8.35
CA LEU A 21 -4.49 -4.34 7.16
C LEU A 21 -5.83 -3.74 6.73
N SER A 22 -6.89 -4.56 6.63
CA SER A 22 -8.23 -4.11 6.22
C SER A 22 -8.94 -3.19 7.20
N GLN A 23 -8.49 -3.09 8.45
CA GLN A 23 -8.97 -2.07 9.40
C GLN A 23 -8.32 -0.70 9.17
N HIS A 24 -7.27 -0.65 8.36
CA HIS A 24 -6.47 0.54 8.05
C HIS A 24 -6.71 0.99 6.59
N ASP A 25 -7.96 0.93 6.14
CA ASP A 25 -8.42 1.37 4.82
C ASP A 25 -8.62 2.90 4.71
N GLY A 26 -8.43 3.61 5.82
CA GLY A 26 -8.60 5.07 5.90
C GLY A 26 -10.01 5.54 6.19
N SER A 27 -10.99 4.64 6.37
CA SER A 27 -12.32 4.98 6.88
C SER A 27 -12.26 5.71 8.23
N ASP A 28 -11.33 5.32 9.10
CA ASP A 28 -11.07 6.00 10.37
C ASP A 28 -10.05 7.14 10.19
N PRO A 29 -10.43 8.42 10.36
CA PRO A 29 -9.50 9.54 10.22
C PRO A 29 -8.45 9.60 11.34
N ASN A 30 -8.62 8.82 12.40
CA ASN A 30 -7.67 8.68 13.51
C ASN A 30 -6.69 7.50 13.34
N LYS A 31 -6.91 6.64 12.34
CA LYS A 31 -6.03 5.50 12.06
C LYS A 31 -5.12 5.79 10.88
N PRO A 32 -3.90 5.24 10.87
CA PRO A 32 -3.06 5.29 9.69
C PRO A 32 -3.67 4.46 8.56
N ILE A 33 -3.27 4.78 7.33
CA ILE A 33 -3.67 4.07 6.12
C ILE A 33 -2.50 3.20 5.68
N TYR A 34 -2.75 1.89 5.59
CA TYR A 34 -1.74 0.93 5.17
C TYR A 34 -2.05 0.38 3.78
N LEU A 35 -0.99 0.15 3.01
CA LEU A 35 -1.06 -0.43 1.68
C LEU A 35 -0.05 -1.57 1.62
N ALA A 36 -0.48 -2.77 1.21
CA ALA A 36 0.44 -3.86 0.97
C ALA A 36 0.84 -3.95 -0.51
N ILE A 37 2.14 -4.12 -0.75
CA ILE A 37 2.74 -4.33 -2.08
C ILE A 37 3.78 -5.44 -1.95
N LYS A 38 3.64 -6.51 -2.74
CA LYS A 38 4.45 -7.73 -2.68
C LYS A 38 4.52 -8.30 -1.25
N GLY A 39 3.41 -8.22 -0.51
CA GLY A 39 3.34 -8.62 0.90
C GLY A 39 4.12 -7.71 1.87
N THR A 40 4.62 -6.56 1.43
CA THR A 40 5.25 -5.55 2.31
C THR A 40 4.26 -4.44 2.57
N VAL A 41 4.06 -4.08 3.84
CA VAL A 41 3.08 -3.08 4.24
C VAL A 41 3.74 -1.71 4.35
N PHE A 42 3.20 -0.75 3.60
CA PHE A 42 3.64 0.63 3.55
C PHE A 42 2.61 1.54 4.23
N ASP A 43 3.08 2.47 5.06
CA ASP A 43 2.27 3.56 5.61
C ASP A 43 2.09 4.66 4.57
N VAL A 44 0.88 4.79 4.05
CA VAL A 44 0.49 5.80 3.06
C VAL A 44 -0.34 6.93 3.67
N THR A 45 -0.35 7.02 5.00
CA THR A 45 -1.07 8.04 5.78
C THR A 45 -0.68 9.46 5.38
N ALA A 46 0.59 9.67 5.00
CA ALA A 46 1.08 10.93 4.47
C ALA A 46 0.30 11.44 3.24
N LYS A 47 -0.38 10.53 2.52
CA LYS A 47 -1.17 10.76 1.32
C LYS A 47 -2.63 10.38 1.52
N LYS A 48 -3.19 10.64 2.70
CA LYS A 48 -4.62 10.36 3.00
C LYS A 48 -5.60 10.97 2.00
N GLU A 49 -5.23 12.07 1.35
CA GLU A 49 -6.01 12.69 0.27
C GLU A 49 -6.21 11.77 -0.95
N MET A 50 -5.27 10.85 -1.22
CA MET A 50 -5.33 9.90 -2.33
C MET A 50 -5.83 8.52 -1.91
N TYR A 51 -5.44 8.04 -0.72
CA TYR A 51 -5.75 6.70 -0.23
C TYR A 51 -6.92 6.67 0.77
N GLY A 52 -7.30 7.81 1.33
CA GLY A 52 -8.45 7.93 2.23
C GLY A 52 -9.78 7.96 1.48
N PRO A 53 -10.90 8.02 2.20
CA PRO A 53 -12.25 7.91 1.64
C PRO A 53 -12.49 8.99 0.58
N GLY A 54 -12.90 8.54 -0.62
CA GLY A 54 -13.10 9.42 -1.79
C GLY A 54 -11.85 9.68 -2.64
N GLY A 55 -10.68 9.18 -2.22
CA GLY A 55 -9.45 9.26 -2.99
C GLY A 55 -9.38 8.21 -4.11
N SER A 56 -8.66 8.53 -5.19
CA SER A 56 -8.54 7.66 -6.37
C SER A 56 -7.86 6.31 -6.09
N TYR A 57 -7.07 6.23 -5.02
CA TYR A 57 -6.34 5.02 -4.61
C TYR A 57 -6.93 4.37 -3.35
N ASN A 58 -8.09 4.82 -2.89
CA ASN A 58 -8.75 4.27 -1.70
C ASN A 58 -9.06 2.77 -1.82
N ILE A 59 -9.28 2.28 -3.04
CA ILE A 59 -9.51 0.86 -3.31
C ILE A 59 -8.36 -0.05 -2.88
N PHE A 60 -7.13 0.48 -2.80
CA PHE A 60 -5.96 -0.27 -2.34
C PHE A 60 -5.68 -0.09 -0.84
N ALA A 61 -6.31 0.89 -0.20
CA ALA A 61 -6.14 1.13 1.22
C ALA A 61 -6.64 -0.07 2.02
N GLY A 62 -5.85 -0.51 2.98
CA GLY A 62 -6.11 -1.66 3.83
C GLY A 62 -6.08 -3.01 3.11
N LYS A 63 -5.53 -3.07 1.90
CA LYS A 63 -5.46 -4.29 1.08
C LYS A 63 -4.09 -4.44 0.42
N ASP A 64 -3.87 -5.61 -0.16
CA ASP A 64 -2.72 -5.84 -1.01
C ASP A 64 -3.06 -5.48 -2.46
N GLY A 65 -2.48 -4.37 -2.91
CA GLY A 65 -2.72 -3.80 -4.23
C GLY A 65 -1.74 -4.29 -5.28
N SER A 66 -0.99 -5.37 -5.04
CA SER A 66 0.11 -5.78 -5.92
C SER A 66 -0.33 -5.99 -7.36
N VAL A 67 -1.45 -6.68 -7.59
CA VAL A 67 -1.97 -6.88 -8.94
C VAL A 67 -2.40 -5.56 -9.56
N GLY A 68 -3.26 -4.78 -8.91
CA GLY A 68 -3.75 -3.53 -9.48
C GLY A 68 -2.64 -2.50 -9.72
N LEU A 69 -1.59 -2.47 -8.91
CA LEU A 69 -0.41 -1.65 -9.17
C LEU A 69 0.38 -2.13 -10.39
N GLY A 70 0.60 -3.44 -10.53
CA GLY A 70 1.25 -4.02 -11.70
C GLY A 70 0.47 -3.80 -12.99
N LYS A 71 -0.87 -3.97 -12.94
CA LYS A 71 -1.79 -3.73 -14.05
C LYS A 71 -2.10 -2.26 -14.29
N SER A 72 -1.63 -1.37 -13.40
CA SER A 72 -2.01 0.05 -13.38
C SER A 72 -3.54 0.26 -13.36
N SER A 73 -4.27 -0.64 -12.69
CA SER A 73 -5.73 -0.67 -12.61
C SER A 73 -6.20 -0.27 -11.23
N LEU A 74 -7.04 0.76 -11.14
CA LEU A 74 -7.64 1.26 -9.89
C LEU A 74 -8.95 0.53 -9.54
N LYS A 75 -9.12 -0.71 -10.02
CA LYS A 75 -10.34 -1.48 -9.78
C LYS A 75 -10.23 -2.26 -8.47
N PRO A 76 -11.28 -2.29 -7.65
CA PRO A 76 -11.28 -3.07 -6.41
C PRO A 76 -11.13 -4.57 -6.66
N GLU A 77 -11.49 -5.05 -7.86
CA GLU A 77 -11.34 -6.43 -8.30
C GLU A 77 -9.87 -6.81 -8.58
N ASP A 78 -9.05 -5.84 -8.97
CA ASP A 78 -7.61 -6.03 -9.20
C ASP A 78 -6.78 -5.80 -7.91
N ALA A 79 -7.39 -5.37 -6.80
CA ALA A 79 -6.72 -5.17 -5.51
C ALA A 79 -6.54 -6.51 -4.76
N ILE A 80 -5.77 -7.40 -5.36
CA ILE A 80 -5.49 -8.75 -4.85
C ILE A 80 -3.98 -8.97 -4.60
N PRO A 81 -3.62 -9.80 -3.60
CA PRO A 81 -2.24 -10.13 -3.29
C PRO A 81 -1.57 -11.05 -4.31
N ASP A 82 -2.34 -11.67 -5.21
CA ASP A 82 -1.83 -12.72 -6.10
C ASP A 82 -1.14 -12.16 -7.36
N TYR A 83 -0.04 -11.43 -7.16
CA TYR A 83 0.74 -10.81 -8.24
C TYR A 83 1.55 -11.81 -9.09
N LYS A 84 1.47 -13.11 -8.78
CA LYS A 84 2.08 -14.18 -9.59
C LYS A 84 1.35 -14.39 -10.91
N THR A 85 0.09 -13.97 -10.99
CA THR A 85 -0.71 -14.00 -12.22
C THR A 85 -0.33 -12.91 -13.22
N LEU A 86 0.49 -11.94 -12.80
CA LEU A 86 0.94 -10.83 -13.64
C LEU A 86 1.92 -11.29 -14.72
N GLU A 87 1.79 -10.69 -15.90
CA GLU A 87 2.75 -10.82 -16.98
C GLU A 87 4.11 -10.20 -16.60
N PRO A 88 5.23 -10.62 -17.22
CA PRO A 88 6.55 -10.07 -16.94
C PRO A 88 6.64 -8.54 -17.15
N ALA A 89 5.82 -7.98 -18.03
CA ALA A 89 5.72 -6.53 -18.21
C ALA A 89 5.06 -5.84 -16.99
N GLU A 90 3.96 -6.39 -16.50
CA GLU A 90 3.23 -5.89 -15.33
C GLU A 90 4.04 -6.07 -14.04
N MET A 91 4.77 -7.19 -13.92
CA MET A 91 5.72 -7.44 -12.83
C MET A 91 6.81 -6.36 -12.77
N LYS A 92 7.34 -5.90 -13.92
CA LYS A 92 8.29 -4.78 -13.96
C LYS A 92 7.66 -3.49 -13.43
N VAL A 93 6.42 -3.19 -13.82
CA VAL A 93 5.69 -2.02 -13.33
C VAL A 93 5.49 -2.11 -11.81
N LEU A 94 5.12 -3.28 -11.31
CA LEU A 94 4.99 -3.54 -9.87
C LEU A 94 6.32 -3.33 -9.12
N ASP A 95 7.45 -3.80 -9.65
CA ASP A 95 8.76 -3.57 -9.04
C ASP A 95 9.16 -2.09 -9.03
N GLN A 96 8.82 -1.34 -10.10
CA GLN A 96 9.02 0.12 -10.12
C GLN A 96 8.17 0.82 -9.05
N TRP A 97 6.89 0.41 -8.91
CA TRP A 97 6.04 0.90 -7.84
C TRP A 97 6.62 0.55 -6.46
N TYR A 98 7.04 -0.70 -6.25
CA TYR A 98 7.64 -1.13 -4.98
C TYR A 98 8.87 -0.29 -4.60
N ASP A 99 9.79 -0.05 -5.53
CA ASP A 99 10.97 0.79 -5.29
C ASP A 99 10.58 2.25 -4.99
N PHE A 100 9.62 2.80 -5.73
CA PHE A 100 9.08 4.14 -5.48
C PHE A 100 8.47 4.24 -4.08
N PHE A 101 7.67 3.24 -3.68
CA PHE A 101 7.02 3.22 -2.38
C PHE A 101 8.04 3.06 -1.25
N SER A 102 9.01 2.17 -1.40
CA SER A 102 10.11 1.97 -0.44
C SER A 102 10.94 3.23 -0.17
N LYS A 103 11.07 4.11 -1.17
CA LYS A 103 11.77 5.39 -1.03
C LYS A 103 10.89 6.52 -0.48
N ARG A 104 9.57 6.42 -0.62
CA ARG A 104 8.62 7.50 -0.32
C ARG A 104 7.84 7.28 0.97
N TYR A 105 7.67 6.02 1.38
CA TYR A 105 6.80 5.62 2.48
C TYR A 105 7.53 4.67 3.43
N ASN A 106 7.00 4.58 4.63
CA ASN A 106 7.55 3.73 5.68
C ASN A 106 7.05 2.31 5.56
N VAL A 107 7.99 1.36 5.61
CA VAL A 107 7.64 -0.05 5.77
C VAL A 107 7.26 -0.30 7.23
N VAL A 108 5.99 -0.57 7.49
CA VAL A 108 5.49 -0.83 8.85
C VAL A 108 5.45 -2.31 9.20
N GLY A 109 5.56 -3.19 8.20
CA GLY A 109 5.49 -4.63 8.42
C GLY A 109 5.47 -5.42 7.13
N LYS A 110 5.21 -6.72 7.27
CA LYS A 110 4.89 -7.61 6.15
C LYS A 110 3.55 -8.28 6.39
N VAL A 111 2.78 -8.44 5.32
CA VAL A 111 1.55 -9.20 5.35
C VAL A 111 1.90 -10.65 5.69
N SER A 112 1.38 -11.12 6.82
CA SER A 112 1.51 -12.50 7.25
C SER A 112 0.13 -13.15 7.10
N GLN A 113 0.09 -14.23 6.31
CA GLN A 113 -1.12 -14.96 5.95
C GLN A 113 -1.33 -16.16 6.88
#